data_AF-A0A6V7NT36-F1
#
_entry.id   AF-A0A6V7NT36-F1
#
_cell.length_a   1.000
_cell.length_b   1.000
_cell.length_c   1.000
_cell.angle_alpha   90.00
_cell.angle_beta   90.00
_cell.angle_gamma   90.00
#
_symmetry.space_group_name_H-M   'P 1'
#
loop_
_entity.id
_entity.type
_entity.pdbx_description
1 polymer ?
#
loop_
_entity_poly.entity_id
_entity_poly.type
_entity_poly.pdbx_seq_one_letter_code
_entity_poly.pdbx_strand_id
1 'polypeptide(L)'
;MKRSSRPQLVIAIFMQVFQQFTGINAIMFYAPVLFQTMGFKNDGSLLSAVITGTVNVLSTIVSIVLVDKVGRRMLLLEACVQMFITQTAIGVILQLYLKTNNNLSPQLAIVVVVMVCLYVMSFAWSWGPLGWLIPSETFPLETRTAGFFFAVSSNMLFTFIIAQSFLSMMCHMRAGIFFFFAGWILIMALFAMFLLPETKNVPIDEMTDRVWKQHWYWKSYMDGEKSDSKNKIEDGVDK
;
A
#
# COMPACT_ATOMS: atom_id res chain seq x y z
N MET A 1 12.86 -5.15 -23.84
CA MET A 1 11.74 -4.56 -23.10
C MET A 1 11.11 -3.48 -23.97
N LYS A 2 9.86 -3.66 -24.44
CA LYS A 2 9.16 -2.65 -25.26
C LYS A 2 8.92 -1.38 -24.42
N ARG A 3 9.06 -0.17 -25.01
CA ARG A 3 8.89 1.12 -24.29
C ARG A 3 7.50 1.24 -23.63
N SER A 4 6.49 0.61 -24.21
CA SER A 4 5.09 0.54 -23.78
C SER A 4 4.87 -0.20 -22.43
N SER A 5 5.75 -1.13 -22.06
CA SER A 5 5.61 -1.89 -20.79
C SER A 5 6.30 -1.25 -19.58
N ARG A 6 7.09 -0.17 -19.80
CA ARG A 6 7.80 0.54 -18.72
C ARG A 6 6.86 1.21 -17.71
N PRO A 7 5.79 1.90 -18.12
CA PRO A 7 4.86 2.54 -17.19
C PRO A 7 4.19 1.53 -16.25
N GLN A 8 3.81 0.37 -16.80
CA GLN A 8 3.16 -0.73 -16.09
C GLN A 8 4.09 -1.35 -15.05
N LEU A 9 5.35 -1.59 -15.42
CA LEU A 9 6.40 -2.07 -14.52
C LEU A 9 6.68 -1.09 -13.38
N VAL A 10 6.77 0.20 -13.71
CA VAL A 10 7.03 1.26 -12.74
C VAL A 10 5.88 1.35 -11.74
N ILE A 11 4.62 1.41 -12.17
CA ILE A 11 3.47 1.41 -11.25
C ILE A 11 3.46 0.15 -10.39
N ALA A 12 3.69 -1.04 -10.95
CA ALA A 12 3.69 -2.28 -10.19
C ALA A 12 4.78 -2.30 -9.11
N ILE A 13 6.00 -1.87 -9.44
CA ILE A 13 7.09 -1.77 -8.46
C ILE A 13 6.73 -0.72 -7.39
N PHE A 14 6.32 0.49 -7.78
CA PHE A 14 5.98 1.53 -6.83
C PHE A 14 4.82 1.13 -5.91
N MET A 15 3.78 0.47 -6.41
CA MET A 15 2.69 -0.06 -5.59
C MET A 15 3.22 -1.00 -4.49
N GLN A 16 4.14 -1.91 -4.84
CA GLN A 16 4.72 -2.85 -3.88
C GLN A 16 5.70 -2.19 -2.91
N VAL A 17 6.45 -1.19 -3.36
CA VAL A 17 7.34 -0.39 -2.51
C VAL A 17 6.50 0.40 -1.50
N PHE A 18 5.46 1.08 -1.97
CA PHE A 18 4.55 1.85 -1.13
C PHE A 18 3.78 0.97 -0.15
N GLN A 19 3.35 -0.23 -0.56
CA GLN A 19 2.73 -1.20 0.34
C GLN A 19 3.62 -1.48 1.56
N GLN A 20 4.93 -1.62 1.37
CA GLN A 20 5.88 -1.82 2.47
C GLN A 20 6.10 -0.56 3.30
N PHE A 21 6.18 0.58 2.64
CA PHE A 21 6.34 1.88 3.28
C PHE A 21 5.10 2.39 4.04
N THR A 22 3.94 1.74 3.91
CA THR A 22 2.85 1.92 4.89
C THR A 22 3.32 1.62 6.32
N GLY A 23 4.30 0.73 6.47
CA GLY A 23 4.76 0.28 7.78
C GLY A 23 3.91 -0.84 8.37
N ILE A 24 3.09 -1.53 7.56
CA ILE A 24 2.26 -2.66 8.04
C ILE A 24 3.09 -3.72 8.75
N ASN A 25 4.26 -4.09 8.20
CA ASN A 25 5.15 -5.07 8.83
C ASN A 25 5.69 -4.58 10.18
N ALA A 26 6.08 -3.30 10.26
CA ALA A 26 6.53 -2.68 11.50
C ALA A 26 5.43 -2.67 12.57
N ILE A 27 4.20 -2.33 12.20
CA ILE A 27 3.05 -2.31 13.10
C ILE A 27 2.69 -3.72 13.57
N MET A 28 2.75 -4.72 12.69
CA MET A 28 2.51 -6.12 13.03
C MET A 28 3.54 -6.67 14.04
N PHE A 29 4.80 -6.24 13.98
CA PHE A 29 5.80 -6.61 14.98
C PHE A 29 5.66 -5.83 16.28
N TYR A 30 5.21 -4.58 16.22
CA TYR A 30 5.09 -3.72 17.39
C TYR A 30 3.82 -3.99 18.21
N ALA A 31 2.71 -4.35 17.56
CA ALA A 31 1.42 -4.56 18.21
C ALA A 31 1.50 -5.58 19.37
N PRO A 32 2.13 -6.77 19.23
CA PRO A 32 2.28 -7.72 20.33
C PRO A 32 3.14 -7.19 21.48
N VAL A 33 4.23 -6.46 21.17
CA VAL A 33 5.13 -5.88 22.17
C VAL A 33 4.43 -4.76 22.95
N LEU A 34 3.63 -3.95 22.27
CA LEU A 34 2.71 -3.00 22.90
C LEU A 34 1.73 -3.72 23.83
N PHE A 35 1.07 -4.77 23.36
CA PHE A 35 0.09 -5.49 24.19
C PHE A 35 0.71 -6.11 25.44
N GLN A 36 1.93 -6.64 25.34
CA GLN A 36 2.66 -7.20 26.48
C GLN A 36 3.11 -6.12 27.48
N THR A 37 3.65 -5.00 26.99
CA THR A 37 4.10 -3.89 27.85
C THR A 37 2.94 -3.18 28.56
N MET A 38 1.73 -3.28 28.03
CA MET A 38 0.52 -2.68 28.61
C MET A 38 -0.18 -3.57 29.66
N GLY A 39 0.41 -4.71 30.02
CA GLY A 39 -0.03 -5.52 31.18
C GLY A 39 -1.34 -6.28 30.97
N PHE A 40 -1.82 -6.41 29.73
CA PHE A 40 -2.89 -7.36 29.43
C PHE A 40 -2.37 -8.77 29.75
N LYS A 41 -2.90 -9.40 30.82
CA LYS A 41 -2.76 -10.84 31.03
C LYS A 41 -3.01 -11.56 29.70
N ASN A 42 -2.27 -12.62 29.42
CA ASN A 42 -2.24 -13.33 28.13
C ASN A 42 -3.63 -13.48 27.46
N ASP A 43 -4.71 -13.67 28.23
CA ASP A 43 -6.08 -13.80 27.72
C ASP A 43 -6.64 -12.53 27.03
N GLY A 44 -6.32 -11.32 27.52
CA GLY A 44 -6.81 -10.06 26.95
C GLY A 44 -6.10 -9.68 25.64
N SER A 45 -4.80 -9.96 25.56
CA SER A 45 -4.00 -9.79 24.33
C SER A 45 -4.50 -10.75 23.24
N LEU A 46 -4.74 -12.02 23.60
CA LEU A 46 -5.24 -13.03 22.67
C LEU A 46 -6.65 -12.68 22.17
N LEU A 47 -7.55 -12.22 23.04
CA LEU A 47 -8.89 -11.78 22.64
C LEU A 47 -8.82 -10.56 21.71
N SER A 48 -7.97 -9.57 21.99
CA SER A 48 -7.79 -8.41 21.09
C SER A 48 -7.20 -8.80 19.74
N ALA A 49 -6.25 -9.75 19.71
CA ALA A 49 -5.67 -10.27 18.47
C ALA A 49 -6.71 -11.02 17.64
N VAL A 50 -7.55 -11.84 18.29
CA VAL A 50 -8.68 -12.53 17.65
C VAL A 50 -9.68 -11.53 17.09
N ILE A 51 -10.09 -10.52 17.86
CA ILE A 51 -11.00 -9.46 17.38
C ILE A 51 -10.38 -8.73 16.18
N THR A 52 -9.11 -8.33 16.26
CA THR A 52 -8.40 -7.66 15.15
C THR A 52 -8.36 -8.55 13.91
N GLY A 53 -8.07 -9.84 14.09
CA GLY A 53 -8.06 -10.82 13.01
C GLY A 53 -9.44 -11.04 12.39
N THR A 54 -10.49 -11.16 13.20
CA THR A 54 -11.87 -11.30 12.70
C THR A 54 -12.28 -10.07 11.92
N VAL A 55 -12.00 -8.88 12.44
CA VAL A 55 -12.36 -7.63 11.76
C VAL A 55 -11.52 -7.43 10.49
N ASN A 56 -10.26 -7.86 10.47
CA ASN A 56 -9.44 -7.91 9.26
C ASN A 56 -10.07 -8.80 8.17
N VAL A 57 -10.54 -10.00 8.53
CA VAL A 57 -11.23 -10.91 7.59
C VAL A 57 -12.53 -10.29 7.06
N LEU A 58 -13.35 -9.70 7.94
CA LEU A 58 -14.57 -9.01 7.54
C LEU A 58 -14.30 -7.81 6.63
N SER A 59 -13.27 -7.01 6.95
CA SER A 59 -12.81 -5.89 6.13
C SER A 59 -12.37 -6.35 4.74
N THR A 60 -11.72 -7.51 4.66
CA THR A 60 -11.32 -8.12 3.38
C THR A 60 -12.53 -8.52 2.55
N ILE A 61 -13.58 -9.11 3.15
CA ILE A 61 -14.83 -9.44 2.43
C ILE A 61 -15.50 -8.16 1.90
N VAL A 62 -15.54 -7.11 2.74
CA VAL A 62 -16.09 -5.81 2.37
C VAL A 62 -15.31 -5.18 1.21
N SER A 63 -13.98 -5.33 1.19
CA SER A 63 -13.12 -4.91 0.07
C SER A 63 -13.53 -5.54 -1.26
N ILE A 64 -13.76 -6.86 -1.27
CA ILE A 64 -14.15 -7.57 -2.49
C ILE A 64 -15.46 -7.01 -3.07
N VAL A 65 -16.41 -6.63 -2.22
CA VAL A 65 -17.68 -6.06 -2.68
C VAL A 65 -17.54 -4.58 -3.07
N LEU A 66 -16.74 -3.81 -2.32
CA LEU A 66 -16.57 -2.38 -2.55
C LEU A 66 -15.65 -2.07 -3.75
N VAL A 67 -14.67 -2.91 -4.05
CA VAL A 67 -13.69 -2.65 -5.12
C VAL A 67 -14.36 -2.54 -6.50
N ASP A 68 -15.40 -3.33 -6.72
CA ASP A 68 -16.18 -3.30 -7.95
C ASP A 68 -17.19 -2.14 -7.97
N LYS A 69 -17.70 -1.70 -6.81
CA LYS A 69 -18.69 -0.61 -6.71
C LYS A 69 -18.08 0.79 -6.67
N VAL A 70 -17.06 1.03 -5.85
CA VAL A 70 -16.51 2.36 -5.56
C VAL A 70 -15.37 2.74 -6.51
N GLY A 71 -14.64 1.74 -7.02
CA GLY A 71 -13.45 1.96 -7.85
C GLY A 71 -12.15 1.85 -7.05
N ARG A 72 -11.06 1.51 -7.74
CA ARG A 72 -9.79 1.15 -7.11
C ARG A 72 -9.08 2.37 -6.53
N ARG A 73 -9.13 3.50 -7.24
CA ARG A 73 -8.43 4.73 -6.83
C ARG A 73 -9.08 5.39 -5.62
N MET A 74 -10.41 5.45 -5.60
CA MET A 74 -11.15 6.05 -4.47
C MET A 74 -10.93 5.27 -3.17
N LEU A 75 -10.87 3.93 -3.23
CA LEU A 75 -10.55 3.09 -2.07
C LEU A 75 -9.11 3.27 -1.58
N LEU A 76 -8.13 3.42 -2.48
CA LEU A 76 -6.74 3.71 -2.09
C LEU A 76 -6.63 5.06 -1.36
N LEU A 77 -7.33 6.08 -1.85
CA LEU A 77 -7.29 7.43 -1.28
C LEU A 77 -8.02 7.52 0.06
N GLU A 78 -9.22 6.93 0.17
CA GLU A 78 -9.96 6.86 1.42
C GLU A 78 -9.11 6.18 2.50
N ALA A 79 -8.48 5.06 2.16
CA ALA A 79 -7.65 4.34 3.10
C ALA A 79 -6.37 5.09 3.47
N CYS A 80 -5.75 5.82 2.53
CA CYS A 80 -4.63 6.71 2.86
C CYS A 80 -5.04 7.77 3.90
N VAL A 81 -6.23 8.37 3.76
CA VAL A 81 -6.73 9.36 4.73
C VAL A 81 -6.96 8.71 6.09
N GLN A 82 -7.62 7.55 6.14
CA GLN A 82 -7.89 6.85 7.40
C GLN A 82 -6.59 6.38 8.08
N MET A 83 -5.64 5.84 7.32
CA MET A 83 -4.33 5.44 7.85
C MET A 83 -3.53 6.65 8.35
N PHE A 84 -3.55 7.77 7.62
CA PHE A 84 -2.85 8.98 8.04
C PHE A 84 -3.38 9.50 9.38
N ILE A 85 -4.71 9.55 9.53
CA ILE A 85 -5.36 10.01 10.76
C ILE A 85 -5.01 9.07 11.93
N THR A 86 -5.18 7.76 11.75
CA THR A 86 -4.93 6.77 12.81
C THR A 86 -3.46 6.74 13.20
N GLN A 87 -2.53 6.78 12.24
CA GLN A 87 -1.09 6.75 12.51
C GLN A 87 -0.59 8.05 13.16
N THR A 88 -1.10 9.21 12.74
CA THR A 88 -0.79 10.49 13.40
C THR A 88 -1.33 10.51 14.83
N ALA A 89 -2.56 10.02 15.06
CA ALA A 89 -3.15 9.93 16.39
C ALA A 89 -2.32 9.04 17.33
N ILE A 90 -1.92 7.85 16.86
CA ILE A 90 -1.03 6.94 17.62
C ILE A 90 0.29 7.63 17.95
N GLY A 91 0.92 8.30 16.97
CA GLY A 91 2.17 9.03 17.16
C GLY A 91 2.08 10.13 18.23
N VAL A 92 1.01 10.93 18.20
CA VAL A 92 0.76 12.00 19.19
C VAL A 92 0.55 11.43 20.60
N ILE A 93 -0.27 10.38 20.71
CA ILE A 93 -0.55 9.72 22.00
C ILE A 93 0.75 9.18 22.62
N LEU A 94 1.57 8.48 21.82
CA LEU A 94 2.86 7.94 22.26
C LEU A 94 3.86 9.05 22.63
N GLN A 95 3.90 10.15 21.89
CA GLN A 95 4.81 11.27 22.15
C GLN A 95 4.48 12.00 23.46
N LEU A 96 3.20 12.26 23.73
CA LEU A 96 2.75 12.88 24.98
C LEU A 96 3.01 11.98 26.18
N TYR A 97 2.86 10.66 26.00
CA TYR A 97 3.07 9.68 27.04
C TYR A 97 4.55 9.51 27.44
N LEU A 98 5.46 9.44 26.45
CA LEU A 98 6.91 9.35 26.69
C LEU A 98 7.47 10.56 27.45
N LYS A 99 6.79 11.71 27.43
CA LYS A 99 7.21 12.94 28.13
C LYS A 99 6.67 13.10 29.54
N THR A 100 5.51 12.52 29.86
CA THR A 100 4.71 13.05 30.99
C THR A 100 4.86 12.24 32.27
N ASN A 101 4.82 10.92 32.27
CA ASN A 101 5.11 10.05 33.43
C ASN A 101 4.86 8.59 33.02
N ASN A 102 5.72 7.67 33.46
CA ASN A 102 5.79 6.27 33.04
C ASN A 102 4.62 5.36 33.53
N ASN A 103 3.42 5.93 33.77
CA ASN A 103 2.23 5.20 34.21
C ASN A 103 1.14 5.22 33.12
N LEU A 104 1.09 4.15 32.33
CA LEU A 104 0.11 3.95 31.27
C LEU A 104 -1.23 3.70 31.96
N SER A 105 -2.14 4.66 31.88
CA SER A 105 -3.53 4.37 32.24
C SER A 105 -4.02 3.24 31.33
N PRO A 106 -4.56 2.13 31.88
CA PRO A 106 -5.06 1.00 31.08
C PRO A 106 -6.06 1.41 30.00
N GLN A 107 -6.76 2.54 30.20
CA GLN A 107 -7.72 3.09 29.24
C GLN A 107 -7.05 3.64 27.98
N LEU A 108 -5.89 4.29 28.11
CA LEU A 108 -5.16 4.87 26.97
C LEU A 108 -4.54 3.76 26.11
N ALA A 109 -4.09 2.67 26.75
CA ALA A 109 -3.61 1.47 26.09
C ALA A 109 -4.66 0.88 25.14
N ILE A 110 -5.90 0.73 25.61
CA ILE A 110 -7.04 0.23 24.82
C ILE A 110 -7.27 1.13 23.61
N VAL A 111 -7.19 2.45 23.77
CA VAL A 111 -7.36 3.40 22.66
C VAL A 111 -6.29 3.20 21.59
N VAL A 112 -5.02 3.05 21.97
CA VAL A 112 -3.92 2.77 21.03
C VAL A 112 -4.15 1.44 20.30
N VAL A 113 -4.58 0.40 21.01
CA VAL A 113 -4.93 -0.90 20.41
C VAL A 113 -6.00 -0.72 19.34
N VAL A 114 -7.12 -0.07 19.67
CA VAL A 114 -8.23 0.16 18.74
C VAL A 114 -7.76 0.96 17.51
N MET A 115 -6.92 1.98 17.70
CA MET A 115 -6.37 2.75 16.58
C MET A 115 -5.47 1.90 15.67
N VAL A 116 -4.65 1.02 16.23
CA VAL A 116 -3.85 0.05 15.45
C VAL A 116 -4.75 -0.91 14.69
N CYS A 117 -5.83 -1.38 15.30
CA CYS A 117 -6.81 -2.24 14.64
C CYS A 117 -7.45 -1.52 13.45
N LEU A 118 -7.91 -0.27 13.65
CA LEU A 118 -8.48 0.55 12.59
C LEU A 118 -7.48 0.77 11.44
N TYR A 119 -6.21 1.04 11.76
CA TYR A 119 -5.15 1.13 10.76
C TYR A 119 -5.01 -0.17 9.94
N VAL A 120 -4.96 -1.33 10.60
CA VAL A 120 -4.84 -2.64 9.93
C VAL A 120 -6.07 -2.92 9.07
N MET A 121 -7.27 -2.58 9.54
CA MET A 121 -8.50 -2.72 8.76
C MET A 121 -8.49 -1.88 7.49
N SER A 122 -8.07 -0.62 7.60
CA SER A 122 -7.94 0.27 6.44
C SER A 122 -6.92 -0.24 5.45
N PHE A 123 -5.87 -0.90 5.92
CA PHE A 123 -4.89 -1.54 5.04
C PHE A 123 -5.47 -2.76 4.34
N ALA A 124 -6.16 -3.60 5.09
CA ALA A 124 -6.73 -4.84 4.62
C ALA A 124 -7.76 -4.67 3.52
N TRP A 125 -8.57 -3.61 3.55
CA TRP A 125 -9.58 -3.41 2.51
C TRP A 125 -9.11 -2.65 1.28
N SER A 126 -7.87 -2.15 1.27
CA SER A 126 -7.36 -1.25 0.23
C SER A 126 -6.00 -1.71 -0.27
N TRP A 127 -4.91 -1.13 0.25
CA TRP A 127 -3.52 -1.36 -0.12
C TRP A 127 -3.07 -2.81 0.00
N GLY A 128 -3.71 -3.61 0.85
CA GLY A 128 -3.54 -5.07 0.89
C GLY A 128 -3.91 -5.73 -0.45
N PRO A 129 -5.21 -5.85 -0.79
CA PRO A 129 -5.66 -6.49 -2.02
C PRO A 129 -5.33 -5.68 -3.28
N LEU A 130 -5.49 -4.35 -3.25
CA LEU A 130 -5.27 -3.47 -4.41
C LEU A 130 -3.80 -3.42 -4.83
N GLY A 131 -2.87 -3.58 -3.87
CA GLY A 131 -1.44 -3.69 -4.16
C GLY A 131 -1.11 -4.84 -5.10
N TRP A 132 -1.88 -5.94 -5.05
CA TRP A 132 -1.70 -7.11 -5.92
C TRP A 132 -2.64 -7.10 -7.13
N LEU A 133 -3.85 -6.56 -6.97
CA LEU A 133 -4.86 -6.48 -8.02
C LEU A 133 -4.45 -5.51 -9.14
N ILE A 134 -3.97 -4.30 -8.80
CA ILE A 134 -3.64 -3.28 -9.81
C ILE A 134 -2.52 -3.77 -10.73
N PRO A 135 -1.40 -4.35 -10.24
CA PRO A 135 -0.41 -4.96 -11.11
C PRO A 135 -0.98 -6.06 -12.00
N SER A 136 -1.91 -6.91 -11.51
CA SER A 136 -2.48 -8.00 -12.32
C SER A 136 -3.41 -7.52 -13.43
N GLU A 137 -4.15 -6.43 -13.20
CA GLU A 137 -4.98 -5.78 -14.22
C GLU A 137 -4.11 -5.04 -15.26
N THR A 138 -2.98 -4.48 -14.83
CA THR A 138 -2.15 -3.57 -15.65
C THR A 138 -1.22 -4.29 -16.64
N PHE A 139 -0.79 -5.53 -16.34
CA PHE A 139 0.14 -6.26 -17.22
C PHE A 139 -0.59 -7.10 -18.28
N PRO A 140 -0.19 -6.98 -19.57
CA PRO A 140 -0.66 -7.90 -20.60
C PRO A 140 -0.18 -9.33 -20.30
N LEU A 141 -0.99 -10.33 -20.67
CA LEU A 141 -0.82 -11.73 -20.28
C LEU A 141 0.59 -12.29 -20.57
N GLU A 142 1.21 -11.86 -21.67
CA GLU A 142 2.53 -12.32 -22.10
C GLU A 142 3.69 -11.85 -21.20
N THR A 143 3.61 -10.65 -20.62
CA THR A 143 4.70 -10.05 -19.81
C THR A 143 4.40 -10.03 -18.32
N ARG A 144 3.20 -10.47 -17.92
CA ARG A 144 2.73 -10.48 -16.54
C ARG A 144 3.65 -11.21 -15.59
N THR A 145 4.14 -12.40 -15.97
CA THR A 145 5.03 -13.20 -15.12
C THR A 145 6.35 -12.48 -14.83
N ALA A 146 6.95 -11.87 -15.87
CA ALA A 146 8.18 -11.09 -15.71
C ALA A 146 7.94 -9.81 -14.89
N GLY A 147 6.81 -9.12 -15.10
CA GLY A 147 6.43 -7.94 -14.32
C GLY A 147 6.20 -8.25 -12.84
N PHE A 148 5.50 -9.35 -12.54
CA PHE A 148 5.28 -9.84 -11.18
C PHE A 148 6.58 -10.26 -10.51
N PHE A 149 7.51 -10.89 -11.24
CA PHE A 149 8.82 -11.23 -10.69
C PHE A 149 9.54 -10.00 -10.14
N PHE A 150 9.58 -8.89 -10.89
CA PHE A 150 10.20 -7.65 -10.40
C PHE A 150 9.40 -7.02 -9.25
N ALA A 151 8.07 -6.98 -9.34
CA ALA A 151 7.23 -6.43 -8.28
C ALA A 151 7.39 -7.17 -6.94
N VAL A 152 7.38 -8.51 -6.97
CA VAL A 152 7.60 -9.36 -5.78
C VAL A 152 9.02 -9.22 -5.27
N SER A 153 10.02 -9.20 -6.15
CA SER A 153 11.42 -9.02 -5.75
C SER A 153 11.63 -7.67 -5.05
N SER A 154 11.05 -6.59 -5.58
CA SER A 154 11.06 -5.29 -4.91
C SER A 154 10.31 -5.34 -3.58
N ASN A 155 9.13 -5.96 -3.52
CA ASN A 155 8.38 -6.11 -2.27
C ASN A 155 9.21 -6.78 -1.16
N MET A 156 9.86 -7.90 -1.47
CA MET A 156 10.71 -8.64 -0.55
C MET A 156 11.96 -7.86 -0.14
N LEU A 157 12.60 -7.17 -1.09
CA LEU A 157 13.76 -6.33 -0.81
C LEU A 157 13.43 -5.20 0.17
N PHE A 158 12.33 -4.47 -0.06
CA PHE A 158 11.92 -3.39 0.84
C PHE A 158 11.41 -3.91 2.18
N THR A 159 10.76 -5.08 2.20
CA THR A 159 10.43 -5.78 3.45
C THR A 159 11.69 -6.03 4.29
N PHE A 160 12.75 -6.56 3.66
CA PHE A 160 14.02 -6.81 4.32
C PHE A 160 14.66 -5.51 4.85
N ILE A 161 14.73 -4.47 4.03
CA ILE A 161 15.30 -3.16 4.43
C ILE A 161 14.56 -2.58 5.62
N ILE A 162 13.22 -2.56 5.57
CA ILE A 162 12.40 -2.05 6.67
C ILE A 162 12.59 -2.91 7.92
N ALA A 163 12.56 -4.23 7.81
CA ALA A 163 12.75 -5.13 8.94
C ALA A 163 14.10 -4.93 9.64
N GLN A 164 15.20 -4.80 8.89
CA GLN A 164 16.53 -4.54 9.43
C GLN A 164 16.62 -3.15 10.08
N SER A 165 16.05 -2.14 9.42
CA SER A 165 16.11 -0.75 9.89
C SER A 165 15.18 -0.50 11.08
N PHE A 166 14.09 -1.27 11.20
CA PHE A 166 13.03 -1.07 12.18
C PHE A 166 13.54 -1.12 13.62
N LEU A 167 14.40 -2.08 13.96
CA LEU A 167 14.93 -2.22 15.32
C LEU A 167 15.76 -1.00 15.74
N SER A 168 16.64 -0.54 14.84
CA SER A 168 17.46 0.67 15.06
C SER A 168 16.61 1.94 15.19
N MET A 169 15.58 2.03 14.34
CA MET A 169 14.65 3.14 14.28
C MET A 169 13.73 3.18 15.52
N MET A 170 13.35 2.03 16.08
CA MET A 170 12.63 1.95 17.36
C MET A 170 13.50 2.44 18.53
N CYS A 171 14.77 2.06 18.57
CA CYS A 171 15.69 2.46 19.64
C CYS A 171 15.92 3.98 19.67
N HIS A 172 16.05 4.62 18.51
CA HIS A 172 16.37 6.05 18.43
C HIS A 172 15.13 6.95 18.34
N MET A 173 14.12 6.56 17.56
CA MET A 173 13.01 7.46 17.22
C MET A 173 11.72 7.17 17.99
N ARG A 174 11.55 6.03 18.69
CA ARG A 174 10.33 5.66 19.45
C ARG A 174 9.03 6.09 18.75
N ALA A 175 8.41 7.19 19.20
CA ALA A 175 7.16 7.74 18.63
C ALA A 175 7.33 8.37 17.23
N GLY A 176 8.53 8.83 16.88
CA GLY A 176 8.88 9.43 15.59
C GLY A 176 8.71 8.48 14.39
N ILE A 177 8.73 7.16 14.63
CA ILE A 177 8.45 6.16 13.59
C ILE A 177 7.06 6.34 12.97
N PHE A 178 6.05 6.63 13.79
CA PHE A 178 4.68 6.76 13.31
C PHE A 178 4.51 8.02 12.46
N PHE A 179 5.17 9.11 12.83
CA PHE A 179 5.20 10.33 12.02
C PHE A 179 5.97 10.14 10.70
N PHE A 180 7.05 9.37 10.72
CA PHE A 180 7.80 9.02 9.51
C PHE A 180 6.92 8.26 8.51
N PHE A 181 6.23 7.22 8.97
CA PHE A 181 5.31 6.46 8.13
C PHE A 181 4.09 7.31 7.70
N ALA A 182 3.54 8.16 8.57
CA ALA A 182 2.43 9.04 8.22
C ALA A 182 2.83 10.04 7.10
N GLY A 183 4.05 10.58 7.16
CA GLY A 183 4.61 11.39 6.07
C GLY A 183 4.70 10.59 4.77
N TRP A 184 5.03 9.30 4.85
CA TRP A 184 5.11 8.46 3.65
C TRP A 184 3.73 8.17 3.05
N ILE A 185 2.71 7.97 3.90
CA ILE A 185 1.31 7.78 3.49
C ILE A 185 0.79 8.99 2.71
N LEU A 186 1.19 10.22 3.06
CA LEU A 186 0.81 11.41 2.29
C LEU A 186 1.37 11.37 0.86
N ILE A 187 2.63 10.98 0.69
CA ILE A 187 3.23 10.91 -0.64
C ILE A 187 2.64 9.73 -1.43
N MET A 188 2.29 8.63 -0.76
CA MET A 188 1.50 7.55 -1.36
C MET A 188 0.13 8.04 -1.84
N ALA A 189 -0.56 8.86 -1.05
CA ALA A 189 -1.83 9.47 -1.43
C ALA A 189 -1.67 10.39 -2.64
N LEU A 190 -0.63 11.23 -2.66
CA LEU A 190 -0.31 12.07 -3.82
C LEU A 190 0.01 11.21 -5.06
N PHE A 191 0.77 10.13 -4.92
CA PHE A 191 1.05 9.20 -6.00
C PHE A 191 -0.24 8.55 -6.53
N ALA A 192 -1.12 8.08 -5.65
CA ALA A 192 -2.42 7.52 -6.02
C ALA A 192 -3.35 8.56 -6.66
N MET A 193 -3.24 9.84 -6.31
CA MET A 193 -3.98 10.92 -6.96
C MET A 193 -3.43 11.27 -8.34
N PHE A 194 -2.11 11.41 -8.51
CA PHE A 194 -1.53 11.98 -9.74
C PHE A 194 -1.08 10.95 -10.76
N LEU A 195 -0.63 9.76 -10.33
CA LEU A 195 0.01 8.77 -11.20
C LEU A 195 -0.86 7.53 -11.45
N LEU A 196 -1.87 7.28 -10.62
CA LEU A 196 -2.73 6.10 -10.70
C LEU A 196 -4.06 6.46 -11.37
N PRO A 197 -4.25 6.10 -12.66
CA PRO A 197 -5.52 6.31 -13.32
C PRO A 197 -6.58 5.31 -12.83
N GLU A 198 -7.86 5.67 -12.93
CA GLU A 198 -8.95 4.79 -12.53
C GLU A 198 -9.01 3.56 -13.44
N THR A 199 -8.86 2.36 -12.86
CA THR A 199 -8.89 1.08 -13.59
C THR A 199 -10.28 0.45 -13.69
N LYS A 200 -11.29 1.08 -13.10
CA LYS A 200 -12.67 0.56 -13.03
C LYS A 200 -13.31 0.43 -14.42
N ASN A 201 -13.86 -0.75 -14.71
CA ASN A 201 -14.64 -1.08 -15.92
C ASN A 201 -13.90 -0.91 -17.26
N VAL A 202 -12.56 -0.96 -17.25
CA VAL A 202 -11.77 -0.96 -18.49
C VAL A 202 -11.30 -2.38 -18.79
N PRO A 203 -11.66 -2.97 -19.95
CA PRO A 203 -11.11 -4.25 -20.38
C PRO A 203 -9.58 -4.22 -20.37
N ILE A 204 -8.93 -5.30 -19.92
CA ILE A 204 -7.45 -5.42 -19.87
C ILE A 204 -6.81 -5.08 -21.23
N ASP A 205 -7.49 -5.44 -22.32
CA ASP A 205 -7.01 -5.20 -23.69
C ASP A 205 -7.11 -3.71 -24.10
N GLU A 206 -8.00 -2.93 -23.48
CA GLU A 206 -8.20 -1.50 -23.77
C GLU A 206 -7.50 -0.57 -22.76
N MET A 207 -6.89 -1.13 -21.71
CA MET A 207 -6.22 -0.37 -20.66
C MET A 207 -5.11 0.52 -21.24
N THR A 208 -4.30 -0.05 -22.13
CA THR A 208 -3.21 0.63 -22.86
C THR A 208 -3.73 1.80 -23.71
N ASP A 209 -4.89 1.64 -24.35
CA ASP A 209 -5.43 2.60 -25.32
C ASP A 209 -6.32 3.68 -24.72
N ARG A 210 -7.15 3.36 -23.73
CA ARG A 210 -8.07 4.32 -23.09
C ARG A 210 -7.46 5.04 -21.91
N VAL A 211 -6.61 4.37 -21.13
CA VAL A 211 -6.17 4.87 -19.82
C VAL A 211 -4.75 5.42 -19.91
N TRP A 212 -3.83 4.65 -20.49
CA TRP A 212 -2.41 5.04 -20.55
C TRP A 212 -2.12 6.13 -21.60
N LYS A 213 -2.81 6.12 -22.76
CA LYS A 213 -2.66 7.15 -23.81
C LYS A 213 -3.34 8.49 -23.48
N GLN A 214 -4.36 8.49 -22.61
CA GLN A 214 -5.02 9.72 -22.17
C GLN A 214 -4.36 10.36 -20.95
N HIS A 215 -3.51 9.63 -20.23
CA HIS A 215 -2.83 10.16 -19.05
C HIS A 215 -1.73 11.15 -19.43
N TRP A 216 -1.81 12.39 -18.93
CA TRP A 216 -0.90 13.50 -19.26
C TRP A 216 0.59 13.15 -19.07
N TYR A 217 0.91 12.33 -18.07
CA TYR A 217 2.28 11.90 -17.76
C TYR A 217 2.77 10.69 -18.57
N TRP A 218 1.87 9.75 -18.89
CA TRP A 218 2.26 8.46 -19.49
C TRP A 218 2.11 8.41 -21.01
N LYS A 219 1.37 9.37 -21.60
CA LYS A 219 1.16 9.50 -23.05
C LYS A 219 2.46 9.50 -23.85
N SER A 220 3.50 10.18 -23.36
CA SER A 220 4.82 10.26 -24.01
C SER A 220 5.51 8.90 -24.21
N TYR A 221 5.25 7.93 -23.32
CA TYR A 221 5.83 6.59 -23.43
C TYR A 221 5.04 5.65 -24.36
N MET A 222 3.78 5.99 -24.65
CA MET A 222 2.88 5.22 -25.52
C MET A 222 2.89 5.70 -26.98
N ASP A 223 3.16 6.98 -27.24
CA ASP A 223 3.21 7.53 -28.60
C ASP A 223 4.40 7.00 -29.43
N GLY A 224 5.43 6.45 -28.78
CA GLY A 224 6.57 5.82 -29.45
C GLY A 224 6.25 4.51 -30.20
N GLU A 225 5.16 3.81 -29.87
CA GLU A 225 4.80 2.54 -30.54
C GLU A 225 4.12 2.72 -31.90
N LYS A 226 3.41 3.83 -32.14
CA LYS A 226 2.80 4.08 -33.46
C LYS A 226 3.85 4.32 -34.54
N SER A 227 4.99 4.93 -34.18
CA SER A 227 6.11 5.14 -35.11
C SER A 227 6.84 3.84 -35.42
N ASP A 228 7.11 3.01 -34.40
CA ASP A 228 7.87 1.76 -34.57
C ASP A 228 7.06 0.65 -35.26
N SER A 229 5.73 0.65 -35.04
CA SER A 229 4.83 -0.31 -35.69
C SER A 229 4.53 0.08 -37.14
N LYS A 230 4.47 1.38 -37.47
CA LYS A 230 4.36 1.84 -38.86
C LYS A 230 5.62 1.51 -39.67
N ASN A 231 6.80 1.78 -39.12
CA ASN A 231 8.06 1.50 -39.82
C ASN A 231 8.23 -0.01 -40.10
N LYS A 232 7.84 -0.88 -39.17
CA LYS A 232 7.89 -2.35 -39.40
C LYS A 232 6.88 -2.87 -40.43
N ILE A 233 5.76 -2.17 -40.64
CA ILE A 233 4.76 -2.55 -41.65
C ILE A 233 5.21 -2.05 -43.03
N GLU A 234 5.81 -0.85 -43.12
CA GLU A 234 6.39 -0.34 -44.37
C GLU A 234 7.61 -1.16 -44.81
N ASP A 235 8.53 -1.50 -43.90
CA ASP A 235 9.72 -2.32 -44.21
C ASP A 235 9.41 -3.79 -44.55
N GLY A 236 8.19 -4.26 -44.26
CA GLY A 236 7.72 -5.62 -44.53
C GLY A 236 6.89 -5.78 -45.81
N VAL A 237 6.51 -4.68 -46.46
CA VAL A 237 5.76 -4.67 -47.72
C VAL A 237 6.68 -4.51 -48.95
N ASP A 238 7.92 -4.05 -48.75
CA ASP A 238 8.94 -3.88 -49.80
C ASP A 238 9.90 -5.09 -49.96
N LYS A 239 9.50 -6.31 -49.55
CA LYS A 239 10.27 -7.55 -49.76
C LYS A 239 9.43 -8.69 -50.32
#